data_AF-A0A9P4PMY1-F1
#
_entry.id   AF-A0A9P4PMY1-F1
#
_cell.length_a   1.000
_cell.length_b   1.000
_cell.length_c   1.000
_cell.angle_alpha   90.00
_cell.angle_beta   90.00
_cell.angle_gamma   90.00
#
_symmetry.space_group_name_H-M   'P 1'
#
loop_
_entity.id
_entity.type
_entity.pdbx_description
1 polymer ?
#
loop_
_entity_poly.entity_id
_entity_poly.type
_entity_poly.pdbx_seq_one_letter_code
_entity_poly.pdbx_strand_id
1 'polypeptide(L)'
;MLPQARRHPILKAKDKWIRGSDRYIERLRQQEDLKIEEGNLKFQEGYSMAREVLGKLQQLLSNLLADAATQHPDTTPKDIELVMQNANVERETAITTLRENDNGYINAILALIPDW
;
A
#
# COMPACT_ATOMS: atom_id res chain seq x y z
N MET A 1 72.46 5.29 -34.61
CA MET A 1 71.23 5.91 -34.08
C MET A 1 70.33 6.25 -35.26
N LEU A 2 69.25 5.50 -35.46
CA LEU A 2 68.32 5.73 -36.58
C LEU A 2 67.45 6.98 -36.31
N PRO A 3 67.20 7.85 -37.30
CA PRO A 3 66.41 9.05 -37.08
C PRO A 3 64.96 8.64 -36.78
N GLN A 4 64.37 9.20 -35.72
CA GLN A 4 62.94 9.06 -35.46
C GLN A 4 62.16 9.53 -36.70
N ALA A 5 61.52 8.59 -37.39
CA ALA A 5 60.68 8.90 -38.55
C ALA A 5 59.64 9.94 -38.15
N ARG A 6 59.76 11.15 -38.69
CA ARG A 6 58.78 12.23 -38.49
C ARG A 6 57.45 11.74 -39.08
N ARG A 7 56.52 11.30 -38.22
CA ARG A 7 55.17 10.88 -38.64
C ARG A 7 54.56 11.94 -39.55
N HIS A 8 54.11 11.50 -40.73
CA HIS A 8 53.52 12.35 -41.76
C HIS A 8 52.37 13.18 -41.17
N PRO A 9 52.25 14.49 -41.48
CA PRO A 9 51.25 15.38 -40.89
C PRO A 9 49.81 14.85 -40.97
N ILE A 10 49.48 14.17 -42.08
CA ILE A 10 48.18 13.53 -42.33
C ILE A 10 47.87 12.45 -41.29
N LEU A 11 48.86 11.62 -40.92
CA LEU A 11 48.68 10.56 -39.92
C LEU A 11 48.46 11.16 -38.52
N LYS A 12 49.16 12.26 -38.19
CA LYS A 12 48.94 12.97 -36.92
C LYS A 12 47.54 13.60 -36.84
N ALA A 13 47.04 14.14 -37.95
CA ALA A 13 45.68 14.69 -38.03
C ALA A 13 44.62 13.59 -37.86
N LYS A 14 44.81 12.44 -38.52
CA LYS A 14 43.95 11.25 -38.36
C LYS A 14 43.92 10.74 -36.92
N ASP A 15 45.08 10.58 -36.28
CA ASP A 15 45.18 10.14 -34.88
C ASP A 15 44.52 11.13 -33.91
N LYS A 16 44.55 12.43 -34.21
CA LYS A 16 43.88 13.47 -33.42
C LYS A 16 42.37 13.41 -33.59
N TRP A 17 41.89 13.18 -34.82
CA TRP A 17 40.47 13.03 -35.11
C TRP A 17 39.88 11.79 -34.45
N ILE A 18 40.54 10.62 -34.58
CA ILE A 18 40.13 9.37 -33.94
C ILE A 18 39.99 9.55 -32.42
N ARG A 19 41.02 10.09 -31.75
CA ARG A 19 40.95 10.38 -30.30
C ARG A 19 39.90 11.43 -29.92
N GLY A 20 39.52 12.30 -30.85
CA GLY A 20 38.43 13.25 -30.66
C GLY A 20 37.08 12.54 -30.69
N SER A 21 36.89 11.68 -31.69
CA SER A 21 35.69 10.86 -31.87
C SER A 21 35.50 9.87 -30.73
N ASP A 22 36.55 9.17 -30.29
CA ASP A 22 36.48 8.21 -29.18
C ASP A 22 36.03 8.91 -27.89
N ARG A 23 36.59 10.09 -27.58
CA ARG A 23 36.18 10.91 -26.42
C ARG A 23 34.76 11.47 -26.55
N TYR A 24 34.26 11.65 -27.76
CA TYR A 24 32.88 12.07 -27.99
C TYR A 24 31.92 10.89 -27.76
N ILE A 25 32.24 9.72 -28.30
CA ILE A 25 31.47 8.48 -28.12
C ILE A 25 31.42 8.10 -26.63
N GLU A 26 32.54 8.19 -25.92
CA GLU A 26 32.60 7.88 -24.48
C GLU A 26 31.69 8.80 -23.65
N ARG A 27 31.65 10.10 -23.98
CA ARG A 27 30.75 11.05 -23.31
C ARG A 27 29.28 10.75 -23.58
N LEU A 28 28.94 10.32 -24.80
CA LEU A 28 27.57 9.93 -25.13
C LEU A 28 27.15 8.70 -24.33
N ARG A 29 28.02 7.68 -24.21
CA ARG A 29 27.75 6.49 -23.38
C ARG A 29 27.54 6.85 -21.92
N GLN A 30 28.42 7.67 -21.35
CA GLN A 30 28.26 8.14 -19.97
C GLN A 30 26.95 8.91 -19.75
N GLN A 31 26.51 9.71 -20.72
CA GLN A 31 25.22 10.38 -20.63
C GLN A 31 24.03 9.42 -20.70
N GLU A 32 24.10 8.36 -21.50
CA GLU A 32 23.07 7.32 -21.55
C GLU A 32 23.02 6.52 -20.25
N ASP A 33 24.17 6.12 -19.71
CA ASP A 33 24.25 5.39 -18.44
C ASP A 33 23.67 6.20 -17.28
N LEU A 34 24.01 7.50 -17.19
CA LEU A 34 23.45 8.41 -16.19
C LEU A 34 21.92 8.55 -16.30
N LYS A 35 21.38 8.60 -17.52
CA LYS A 35 19.92 8.66 -17.72
C LYS A 35 19.24 7.36 -17.29
N ILE A 36 19.87 6.22 -17.53
CA ILE A 36 19.37 4.91 -17.10
C ILE A 36 19.38 4.82 -15.57
N GLU A 37 20.48 5.24 -14.92
CA GLU A 37 20.58 5.28 -13.47
C GLU A 37 19.53 6.22 -12.84
N GLU A 38 19.35 7.41 -13.39
CA GLU A 38 18.34 8.37 -12.93
C GLU A 38 16.91 7.80 -13.06
N GLY A 39 16.64 7.12 -14.17
CA GLY A 39 15.37 6.41 -14.38
C GLY A 39 15.14 5.29 -13.36
N ASN A 40 16.17 4.51 -13.07
CA ASN A 40 16.10 3.42 -12.08
C ASN A 40 15.88 3.96 -10.66
N LEU A 41 16.54 5.05 -10.29
CA LEU A 41 16.34 5.71 -8.99
C LEU A 41 14.90 6.19 -8.82
N LYS A 42 14.36 6.92 -9.80
CA LYS A 42 12.95 7.38 -9.79
C LYS A 42 11.95 6.23 -9.69
N PHE A 43 12.22 5.13 -10.39
CA PHE A 43 11.39 3.93 -10.31
C PHE A 43 11.45 3.27 -8.93
N GLN A 44 12.64 3.14 -8.35
CA GLN A 44 12.81 2.59 -6.99
C GLN A 44 12.11 3.44 -5.93
N GLU A 45 12.22 4.77 -6.03
CA GLU A 45 11.50 5.70 -5.14
C GLU A 45 9.99 5.49 -5.24
N GLY A 46 9.44 5.45 -6.46
CA GLY A 46 8.02 5.19 -6.70
C GLY A 46 7.56 3.84 -6.13
N TYR A 47 8.36 2.79 -6.34
CA TYR A 47 8.06 1.45 -5.83
C TYR A 47 8.09 1.39 -4.29
N SER A 48 9.05 2.07 -3.67
CA SER A 48 9.16 2.16 -2.21
C SER A 48 7.94 2.85 -1.60
N MET A 49 7.49 3.96 -2.21
CA MET A 49 6.33 4.72 -1.77
C MET A 49 5.04 3.89 -1.93
N ALA A 50 4.87 3.19 -3.06
CA ALA A 50 3.74 2.30 -3.27
C ALA A 50 3.69 1.17 -2.24
N ARG A 51 4.85 0.59 -1.89
CA ARG A 51 4.96 -0.46 -0.87
C ARG A 51 4.57 0.05 0.51
N GLU A 52 4.97 1.26 0.88
CA GLU A 52 4.59 1.87 2.15
C GLU A 52 3.07 2.12 2.23
N VAL A 53 2.47 2.65 1.16
CA VAL A 53 1.02 2.89 1.08
C VAL A 53 0.24 1.58 1.18
N LEU A 54 0.69 0.52 0.48
CA LEU A 54 0.09 -0.81 0.57
C LEU A 54 0.15 -1.38 1.99
N GLY A 55 1.28 -1.21 2.68
CA GLY A 55 1.43 -1.64 4.08
C GLY A 55 0.46 -0.90 5.01
N LYS A 56 0.31 0.42 4.84
CA LYS A 56 -0.66 1.23 5.60
C LYS A 56 -2.10 0.79 5.33
N LEU A 57 -2.46 0.52 4.08
CA LEU A 57 -3.78 0.03 3.70
C LEU A 57 -4.06 -1.36 4.30
N GLN A 58 -3.09 -2.27 4.27
CA GLN A 58 -3.22 -3.58 4.90
C GLN A 58 -3.45 -3.46 6.39
N GLN A 59 -2.71 -2.59 7.09
CA GLN A 59 -2.92 -2.37 8.52
C GLN A 59 -4.31 -1.80 8.83
N LEU A 60 -4.78 -0.83 8.05
CA LEU A 60 -6.13 -0.27 8.21
C LEU A 60 -7.21 -1.33 7.97
N LEU A 61 -7.06 -2.18 6.96
CA LEU A 61 -7.95 -3.30 6.70
C LEU A 61 -7.96 -4.30 7.86
N SER A 62 -6.80 -4.66 8.41
CA SER A 62 -6.72 -5.53 9.58
C SER A 62 -7.40 -4.92 10.81
N ASN A 63 -7.23 -3.62 11.05
CA ASN A 63 -7.88 -2.92 12.15
C ASN A 63 -9.41 -2.89 11.96
N LEU A 64 -9.88 -2.57 10.75
CA LEU A 64 -11.32 -2.59 10.43
C LEU A 64 -11.93 -3.98 10.58
N LEU A 65 -11.20 -5.04 10.20
CA LEU A 65 -11.66 -6.41 10.39
C LEU A 65 -11.68 -6.82 11.86
N ALA A 66 -10.71 -6.37 12.66
CA ALA A 66 -10.71 -6.57 14.11
C ALA A 66 -11.85 -5.80 14.79
N ASP A 67 -12.11 -4.57 14.36
CA ASP A 67 -13.23 -3.75 14.82
C ASP A 67 -14.57 -4.35 14.39
N ALA A 68 -14.68 -4.91 13.17
CA ALA A 68 -15.87 -5.61 12.72
C ALA A 68 -16.10 -6.93 13.46
N ALA A 69 -15.03 -7.65 13.83
CA ALA A 69 -15.13 -8.86 14.65
C ALA A 69 -15.56 -8.54 16.10
N THR A 70 -15.25 -7.34 16.60
CA THR A 70 -15.73 -6.85 17.90
C THR A 70 -17.10 -6.19 17.80
N GLN A 71 -17.51 -5.69 16.62
CA GLN A 71 -18.86 -5.24 16.30
C GLN A 71 -19.73 -6.41 15.76
N HIS A 72 -20.07 -7.33 16.67
CA HIS A 72 -21.28 -8.15 16.67
C HIS A 72 -21.63 -8.99 15.41
N PRO A 73 -21.15 -10.25 15.34
CA PRO A 73 -21.72 -11.25 14.44
C PRO A 73 -23.11 -11.78 14.87
N ASP A 74 -23.60 -11.50 16.08
CA ASP A 74 -24.74 -12.28 16.64
C ASP A 74 -26.04 -11.49 16.85
N THR A 75 -26.07 -10.16 16.67
CA THR A 75 -27.33 -9.39 16.76
C THR A 75 -27.91 -9.20 15.37
N THR A 76 -28.69 -10.18 14.89
CA THR A 76 -29.36 -10.01 13.61
C THR A 76 -30.43 -8.91 13.73
N PRO A 77 -30.70 -8.13 12.67
CA PRO A 77 -31.77 -7.13 12.68
C PRO A 77 -33.13 -7.72 13.09
N LYS A 78 -33.35 -9.00 12.78
CA LYS A 78 -34.55 -9.74 13.14
C LYS A 78 -34.67 -9.96 14.65
N ASP A 79 -33.57 -10.26 15.33
CA ASP A 79 -33.57 -10.47 16.79
C ASP A 79 -33.86 -9.17 17.54
N ILE A 80 -33.30 -8.05 17.04
CA ILE A 80 -33.60 -6.71 17.57
C ILE A 80 -35.09 -6.39 17.41
N GLU A 81 -35.66 -6.66 16.23
CA GLU A 81 -37.09 -6.42 15.96
C GLU A 81 -37.98 -7.31 16.85
N LEU A 82 -37.61 -8.57 17.06
CA LEU A 82 -38.33 -9.49 17.95
C LEU A 82 -38.33 -8.99 19.40
N VAL A 83 -37.20 -8.53 19.92
CA VAL A 83 -37.13 -7.98 21.28
C VAL A 83 -37.94 -6.70 21.40
N MET A 84 -37.83 -5.78 20.43
CA MET A 84 -38.60 -4.54 20.41
C MET A 84 -40.11 -4.80 20.41
N GLN A 85 -40.60 -5.72 19.57
CA GLN A 85 -42.02 -6.02 19.44
C GLN A 85 -42.59 -6.75 20.67
N ASN A 86 -41.85 -7.72 21.23
CA ASN A 86 -42.36 -8.56 22.32
C ASN A 86 -42.22 -7.91 23.70
N ALA A 87 -41.16 -7.13 23.93
CA ALA A 87 -40.94 -6.42 25.19
C ALA A 87 -41.43 -4.95 25.17
N ASN A 88 -41.87 -4.45 23.99
CA ASN A 88 -42.31 -3.07 23.79
C ASN A 88 -41.28 -2.03 24.27
N VAL A 89 -40.03 -2.19 23.84
CA VAL A 89 -38.89 -1.32 24.19
C VAL A 89 -38.31 -0.61 22.98
N GLU A 90 -37.63 0.51 23.23
CA GLU A 90 -36.89 1.22 22.18
C GLU A 90 -35.71 0.40 21.66
N ARG A 91 -35.29 0.69 20.42
CA ARG A 91 -34.24 -0.04 19.71
C ARG A 91 -32.91 -0.07 20.48
N GLU A 92 -32.55 1.02 21.12
CA GLU A 92 -31.29 1.12 21.88
C GLU A 92 -31.31 0.22 23.12
N THR A 93 -32.45 0.17 23.82
CA THR A 93 -32.68 -0.75 24.94
C THR A 93 -32.65 -2.20 24.46
N ALA A 94 -33.33 -2.55 23.37
CA ALA A 94 -33.31 -3.90 22.81
C ALA A 94 -31.89 -4.37 22.43
N ILE A 95 -31.09 -3.51 21.81
CA ILE A 95 -29.69 -3.81 21.47
C ILE A 95 -28.86 -4.04 22.73
N THR A 96 -29.04 -3.20 23.75
CA THR A 96 -28.28 -3.30 25.00
C THR A 96 -28.63 -4.58 25.75
N THR A 97 -29.91 -4.91 25.88
CA THR A 97 -30.38 -6.14 26.52
C THR A 97 -29.95 -7.39 25.75
N LEU A 98 -29.97 -7.37 24.42
CA LEU A 98 -29.45 -8.48 23.60
C LEU A 98 -27.96 -8.72 23.87
N ARG A 99 -27.17 -7.66 24.02
CA ARG A 99 -25.74 -7.75 24.35
C ARG A 99 -25.49 -8.31 25.74
N GLU A 100 -26.33 -7.96 26.71
CA GLU A 100 -26.23 -8.45 28.09
C GLU A 100 -26.64 -9.93 28.23
N ASN A 101 -27.36 -10.47 27.25
CA ASN A 101 -27.90 -11.84 27.26
C ASN A 101 -27.27 -12.73 26.17
N ASP A 102 -26.00 -12.52 25.85
CA ASP A 102 -25.23 -13.29 24.85
C ASP A 102 -25.93 -13.39 23.48
N ASN A 103 -26.64 -12.34 23.08
CA ASN A 103 -27.45 -12.25 21.86
C ASN A 103 -28.60 -13.28 21.76
N GLY A 104 -28.98 -13.90 22.88
CA GLY A 104 -30.16 -14.75 22.98
C GLY A 104 -31.46 -13.92 23.09
N TYR A 105 -32.20 -13.76 22.00
CA TYR A 105 -33.44 -12.96 21.98
C TYR A 105 -34.50 -13.43 22.99
N ILE A 106 -34.59 -14.73 23.27
CA ILE A 106 -35.54 -15.28 24.26
C ILE A 106 -35.18 -14.79 25.66
N ASN A 107 -33.91 -14.89 26.04
CA ASN A 107 -33.43 -14.45 27.35
C ASN A 107 -33.56 -12.93 27.49
N ALA A 108 -33.29 -12.18 26.43
CA ALA A 108 -33.47 -10.73 26.40
C ALA A 108 -34.94 -10.31 26.57
N ILE A 109 -35.89 -11.01 25.92
CA ILE A 109 -37.33 -10.75 26.11
C ILE A 109 -37.74 -11.07 27.55
N LEU A 110 -37.32 -12.22 28.08
CA LEU A 110 -37.63 -12.63 29.46
C LEU A 110 -37.07 -11.65 30.50
N ALA A 111 -35.86 -11.12 30.29
CA ALA A 111 -35.24 -10.14 31.18
C ALA A 111 -35.98 -8.78 31.21
N LEU A 112 -36.75 -8.46 30.16
CA LEU A 112 -37.50 -7.20 30.04
C LEU A 112 -38.97 -7.33 30.45
N ILE A 113 -39.50 -8.54 30.57
CA ILE A 113 -40.86 -8.77 31.07
C ILE A 113 -40.79 -8.80 32.61
N PRO A 114 -41.47 -7.88 33.33
CA PRO A 114 -41.52 -7.93 34.79
C PRO A 114 -42.19 -9.22 35.24
N ASP A 115 -41.62 -9.91 36.24
CA ASP A 115 -42.20 -11.11 36.86
C ASP A 115 -43.68 -10.87 37.23
N TRP A 116 -44.58 -11.71 36.72
CA TRP A 116 -45.98 -11.79 37.16
C TRP A 116 -46.14 -12.93 38.17
#